data_AF-A0A1G6HE34-F1
#
_entry.id   AF-A0A1G6HE34-F1
#
_cell.length_a   1.000
_cell.length_b   1.000
_cell.length_c   1.000
_cell.angle_alpha   90.00
_cell.angle_beta   90.00
_cell.angle_gamma   90.00
#
_symmetry.space_group_name_H-M   'P 1'
#
loop_
_entity.id
_entity.type
_entity.pdbx_description
1 polymer ?
#
loop_
_entity_poly.entity_id
_entity_poly.type
_entity_poly.pdbx_seq_one_letter_code
_entity_poly.pdbx_strand_id
1 'polypeptide(L)' 'MGNMSRRRFDPAVRPARILELYGTDLRWTDAERGLRLDADTASRLHDEGYTMVTIRTGPWRTERVSLIRWAQRDSAGR' A
#
# COMPACT_ATOMS: atom_id res chain seq x y z
N MET A 1 28.36 -7.89 -12.71
CA MET A 1 27.09 -7.25 -13.07
C MET A 1 26.19 -7.29 -11.83
N GLY A 2 26.27 -6.24 -11.00
CA GLY A 2 25.64 -6.24 -9.68
C GLY A 2 24.12 -6.25 -9.80
N ASN A 3 23.50 -7.34 -9.38
CA ASN A 3 22.07 -7.45 -9.21
C ASN A 3 21.68 -6.44 -8.12
N MET A 4 21.31 -5.22 -8.52
CA MET A 4 20.68 -4.26 -7.63
C MET A 4 19.36 -4.89 -7.20
N SER A 5 19.39 -5.66 -6.11
CA SER A 5 18.22 -6.01 -5.32
C SER A 5 17.57 -4.68 -4.95
N ARG A 6 16.69 -4.20 -5.82
CA ARG A 6 15.82 -3.06 -5.62
C ARG A 6 15.08 -3.44 -4.34
N ARG A 7 15.55 -2.92 -3.21
CA ARG A 7 15.07 -3.29 -1.87
C ARG A 7 13.61 -2.87 -1.87
N ARG A 8 12.74 -3.81 -2.28
CA ARG A 8 11.30 -3.58 -2.40
C ARG A 8 10.89 -3.16 -1.00
N PHE A 9 10.29 -1.98 -0.91
CA PHE A 9 9.77 -1.46 0.33
C PHE A 9 9.01 -2.59 1.03
N ASP A 10 9.45 -2.96 2.23
CA ASP A 10 8.83 -4.02 3.00
C ASP A 10 7.91 -3.37 4.03
N PRO A 11 6.59 -3.33 3.78
CA PRO A 11 5.64 -2.70 4.67
C PRO A 11 5.56 -3.41 6.04
N ALA A 12 5.97 -4.68 6.14
CA ALA A 12 6.05 -5.38 7.42
C ALA A 12 7.19 -4.84 8.30
N VAL A 13 8.21 -4.21 7.70
CA VAL A 13 9.35 -3.61 8.42
C VAL A 13 9.05 -2.16 8.82
N ARG A 14 8.28 -1.42 8.00
CA ARG A 14 7.82 -0.06 8.33
C ARG A 14 6.44 0.20 7.75
N PRO A 15 5.42 0.49 8.58
CA PRO A 15 4.11 0.86 8.05
C PRO A 15 4.24 2.19 7.29
N ALA A 16 3.91 2.18 5.99
CA ALA A 16 3.91 3.40 5.19
C ALA A 16 2.62 4.19 5.39
N ARG A 17 2.73 5.51 5.34
CA ARG A 17 1.57 6.39 5.40
C ARG A 17 0.84 6.37 4.07
N ILE A 18 -0.46 6.13 4.10
CA ILE A 18 -1.33 6.24 2.94
C ILE A 18 -1.64 7.72 2.71
N LEU A 19 -1.58 8.14 1.45
CA LEU A 19 -1.89 9.50 1.00
C LEU A 19 -3.20 9.54 0.22
N GLU A 20 -3.38 8.59 -0.70
CA GLU A 20 -4.54 8.55 -1.58
C GLU A 20 -5.02 7.10 -1.76
N LEU A 21 -6.31 6.94 -1.99
CA LEU A 21 -7.01 5.68 -2.22
C LEU A 21 -7.65 5.69 -3.60
N TYR A 22 -7.53 4.59 -4.34
CA TYR A 22 -8.15 4.41 -5.64
C TYR A 22 -9.27 3.39 -5.56
N GLY A 23 -10.49 3.85 -5.80
CA GLY A 23 -11.72 3.06 -5.67
C GLY A 23 -12.11 2.32 -6.94
N THR A 24 -13.04 1.38 -6.81
CA THR A 24 -13.73 0.73 -7.94
C THR A 24 -14.57 1.71 -8.77
N ASP A 25 -14.89 2.88 -8.22
CA ASP A 25 -15.51 4.00 -8.93
C ASP A 25 -14.54 4.75 -9.88
N LEU A 26 -13.31 4.24 -10.02
CA LEU A 26 -12.25 4.75 -10.90
C LEU A 26 -11.72 6.14 -10.54
N ARG A 27 -11.86 6.55 -9.27
CA ARG A 27 -11.37 7.85 -8.79
C ARG A 27 -10.35 7.72 -7.67
N TRP A 28 -9.47 8.71 -7.60
CA TRP A 28 -8.59 8.92 -6.46
C TRP A 28 -9.29 9.77 -5.41
N THR A 29 -9.18 9.35 -4.16
CA THR A 29 -9.69 10.05 -2.99
C THR A 29 -8.57 10.23 -1.97
N ASP A 30 -8.57 11.35 -1.26
CA ASP A 30 -7.61 11.56 -0.18
C ASP A 30 -7.83 10.54 0.94
N ALA A 31 -6.74 9.96 1.43
CA ALA A 31 -6.79 9.07 2.57
C ALA A 31 -6.94 9.84 3.89
N GLU A 32 -7.54 9.18 4.89
CA GLU A 32 -7.66 9.76 6.22
C GLU A 32 -6.28 10.13 6.82
N ARG A 33 -6.22 11.26 7.53
CA ARG A 33 -4.96 11.75 8.10
C ARG A 33 -4.42 10.77 9.14
N GLY A 34 -3.30 10.14 8.80
CA GLY A 34 -2.59 9.24 9.72
C GLY A 34 -2.82 7.77 9.42
N LEU A 35 -3.63 7.47 8.40
CA LEU A 35 -3.84 6.11 7.90
C LEU A 35 -2.51 5.49 7.43
N ARG A 36 -2.29 4.23 7.78
CA ARG A 36 -1.08 3.47 7.49
C ARG A 36 -1.44 2.19 6.75
N LEU A 37 -0.53 1.74 5.89
CA LEU A 37 -0.71 0.49 5.16
C LEU A 37 -0.17 -0.68 6.00
N ASP A 38 -1.09 -1.45 6.58
CA ASP A 38 -0.92 -2.72 7.27
C ASP A 38 -1.98 -3.73 6.79
N ALA A 39 -1.96 -4.96 7.33
CA ALA A 39 -2.83 -6.04 6.84
C ALA A 39 -4.30 -5.82 7.10
N ASP A 40 -4.62 -5.33 8.29
CA ASP A 40 -5.99 -5.04 8.67
C ASP A 40 -6.53 -3.87 7.83
N THR A 41 -5.75 -2.80 7.72
CA THR A 41 -6.10 -1.64 6.89
C THR A 41 -6.26 -2.01 5.42
N ALA A 42 -5.37 -2.84 4.87
CA ALA A 42 -5.45 -3.26 3.47
C ALA A 42 -6.70 -4.11 3.18
N SER A 43 -7.05 -5.04 4.08
CA SER A 43 -8.28 -5.83 3.96
C SER A 43 -9.50 -4.93 4.05
N ARG A 44 -9.56 -4.05 5.07
CA ARG A 44 -10.66 -3.12 5.26
C ARG A 44 -10.87 -2.22 4.04
N LEU A 45 -9.80 -1.62 3.51
CA LEU A 45 -9.89 -0.77 2.32
C LEU A 45 -10.38 -1.56 1.10
N HIS A 46 -9.97 -2.82 0.98
CA HIS A 46 -10.45 -3.69 -0.09
C HIS A 46 -11.96 -3.99 0.04
N ASP A 47 -12.44 -4.31 1.25
CA ASP A 47 -13.87 -4.49 1.55
C ASP A 47 -14.68 -3.21 1.33
N GLU A 48 -14.10 -2.03 1.58
CA GLU A 48 -14.71 -0.73 1.28
C GLU A 48 -14.77 -0.41 -0.24
N GLY A 49 -14.15 -1.24 -1.09
CA GLY A 49 -14.16 -1.07 -2.55
C GLY A 49 -12.94 -0.35 -3.11
N TYR A 50 -11.85 -0.22 -2.34
CA TYR A 50 -10.58 0.30 -2.85
C TYR A 50 -9.70 -0.81 -3.43
N THR A 51 -8.94 -0.48 -4.48
CA THR A 51 -8.10 -1.45 -5.20
C THR A 51 -6.62 -1.08 -5.20
N MET A 52 -6.30 0.22 -5.14
CA MET A 52 -4.92 0.71 -5.03
C MET A 52 -4.80 1.82 -3.99
N VAL A 53 -3.59 2.02 -3.50
CA VAL A 53 -3.24 3.09 -2.58
C VAL A 53 -1.93 3.75 -2.98
N THR A 54 -1.83 5.06 -2.80
CA THR A 54 -0.56 5.78 -2.87
C THR A 54 0.02 5.87 -1.46
N ILE A 55 1.20 5.31 -1.25
CA ILE A 55 1.90 5.36 0.03
C ILE A 55 3.15 6.24 -0.07
N ARG A 56 3.52 6.86 1.06
CA ARG A 56 4.79 7.59 1.19
C ARG A 56 5.90 6.68 1.68
N THR A 57 6.90 6.43 0.84
CA THR A 57 8.06 5.57 1.14
C THR A 57 9.32 6.38 1.49
N GLY A 58 9.31 7.70 1.26
CA GLY A 58 10.39 8.60 1.67
C GLY A 58 9.97 10.08 1.70
N PRO A 59 10.90 11.00 2.02
CA PRO A 59 10.61 12.43 2.09
C PRO A 59 10.06 13.01 0.79
N TRP A 60 10.44 12.46 -0.36
CA TRP A 60 10.00 12.90 -1.69
C TRP A 60 9.59 11.74 -2.59
N ARG A 61 9.33 10.57 -2.00
CA ARG A 61 9.00 9.35 -2.73
C ARG A 61 7.66 8.80 -2.29
N THR A 62 6.82 8.58 -3.27
CA THR A 62 5.56 7.86 -3.15
C THR A 62 5.60 6.62 -4.03
N GLU A 63 4.83 5.62 -3.65
CA GLU A 63 4.68 4.38 -4.39
C GLU A 63 3.20 4.01 -4.46
N ARG A 64 2.76 3.50 -5.62
CA ARG A 64 1.41 2.98 -5.77
C ARG A 64 1.42 1.48 -5.53
N VAL A 65 0.55 1.04 -4.64
CA VAL A 65 0.47 -0.35 -4.20
C VAL A 65 -0.94 -0.87 -4.46
N SER A 66 -1.04 -2.05 -5.08
CA SER A 66 -2.31 -2.74 -5.23
C SER A 66 -2.65 -3.47 -3.94
N LEU A 67 -3.84 -3.21 -3.40
CA LEU A 67 -4.32 -3.83 -2.16
C LEU A 67 -4.45 -5.35 -2.31
N ILE A 68 -4.90 -5.83 -3.47
CA ILE A 68 -5.02 -7.26 -3.78
C ILE A 68 -3.66 -7.96 -3.72
N ARG A 69 -2.64 -7.40 -4.39
CA ARG A 69 -1.28 -7.97 -4.36
C ARG A 69 -0.65 -7.89 -2.97
N TRP A 70 -1.00 -6.85 -2.23
CA TRP A 70 -0.53 -6.65 -0.87
C TRP A 70 -1.11 -7.73 0.06
N ALA A 71 -2.44 -7.92 0.03
CA ALA A 71 -3.13 -8.93 0.83
C ALA A 71 -2.64 -10.35 0.51
N GLN A 72 -2.42 -10.68 -0.77
CA GLN A 72 -1.87 -11.97 -1.18
C GLN A 72 -0.45 -12.21 -0.62
N ARG A 73 0.38 -11.17 -0.58
CA ARG A 73 1.75 -11.28 -0.05
C ARG A 73 1.76 -11.54 1.46
N ASP A 74 0.87 -10.90 2.21
CA ASP A 74 0.73 -11.15 3.65
C ASP A 74 0.25 -12.57 3.93
N SER A 75 -0.76 -13.05 3.17
CA SER A 75 -1.27 -14.42 3.31
C SER A 75 -0.28 -15.52 2.91
N ALA A 76 0.72 -15.22 2.08
CA ALA A 76 1.73 -16.18 1.62
C ALA A 76 3.00 -16.21 2.51
N GLY A 77 3.09 -15.33 3.52
CA GLY A 77 4.31 -15.09 4.29
C GLY A 77 4.24 -15.43 5.77
N ARG A 78 3.22 -16.18 6.22
CA ARG A 78 3.14 -16.72 7.60
C ARG A 78 3.27 -18.23 7.63
#